data_AF-A0A1X0T2C5-F1
#
_entry.id   AF-A0A1X0T2C5-F1
#
_cell.length_a   1.000
_cell.length_b   1.000
_cell.length_c   1.000
_cell.angle_alpha   90.00
_cell.angle_beta   90.00
_cell.angle_gamma   90.00
#
_symmetry.space_group_name_H-M   'P 1'
#
loop_
_entity.id
_entity.type
_entity.pdbx_description
1 polymer ?
#
loop_
_entity_poly.entity_id
_entity_poly.type
_entity_poly.pdbx_seq_one_letter_code
_entity_poly.pdbx_strand_id
1 'polypeptide(L)'
;MTALQSLQSINNALDTTQGRISTGYRVADAKDNAAYWSIATTMRSDNNALSAVADSLGIGAATVDAAYTGLDSAKDMLDTIKAKLTTATSDGVDKAKVQSEITALQGQLQTIAESASFSGQNWLSTGSSTAFNKEIVSSIARDATGSLTVGSIAVDITDIRLFGDVASGGIQEGILDKTIDLTTYTNNSGVAATVETSAVSFANANDLVTFSVKQGGAAAKTVEITDQTLLDAGLTDTTIRSNADLAAVLTQALKDADIIGIDVSINATDNVVLASTDTFSLGDAAASGTTGITAASLGLAATATATSTASADATSVMDIDIATASVTDIKNFIKVVDEALSQVTSAASSLGAIQNRVEMQTDFVSKLMDTVSEGVGTLVDADMTEESTRLKALQTQQQLGVQALSIANSSSESLLSLFR
;
A
#
# COMPACT_ATOMS: atom_id res chain seq x y z
N MET A 1 80.50 -20.22 8.25
CA MET A 1 79.25 -20.25 7.44
C MET A 1 77.98 -20.18 8.31
N THR A 2 77.96 -20.77 9.50
CA THR A 2 76.80 -20.75 10.42
C THR A 2 76.36 -19.34 10.86
N ALA A 3 77.31 -18.44 11.15
CA ALA A 3 76.98 -17.05 11.53
C ALA A 3 76.34 -16.23 10.40
N LEU A 4 76.78 -16.41 9.15
CA LEU A 4 76.20 -15.75 7.98
C LEU A 4 74.78 -16.28 7.69
N GLN A 5 74.59 -17.60 7.77
CA GLN A 5 73.26 -18.22 7.61
C GLN A 5 72.29 -17.74 8.69
N SER A 6 72.75 -17.58 9.94
CA SER A 6 71.94 -17.01 11.01
C SER A 6 71.58 -15.55 10.73
N LEU A 7 72.52 -14.73 10.24
CA LEU A 7 72.25 -13.33 9.90
C LEU A 7 71.26 -13.21 8.72
N GLN A 8 71.41 -14.05 7.70
CA GLN A 8 70.48 -14.13 6.57
C GLN A 8 69.08 -14.55 7.03
N SER A 9 68.98 -15.51 7.95
CA SER A 9 67.70 -15.91 8.54
C SER A 9 67.05 -14.79 9.36
N ILE A 10 67.85 -14.01 10.13
CA ILE A 10 67.34 -12.85 10.88
C ILE A 10 66.86 -11.77 9.93
N ASN A 11 67.62 -11.44 8.88
CA ASN A 11 67.22 -10.44 7.87
C ASN A 11 65.93 -10.84 7.17
N ASN A 12 65.79 -12.11 6.74
CA ASN A 12 64.55 -12.60 6.13
C ASN A 12 63.34 -12.49 7.08
N ALA A 13 63.53 -12.81 8.37
CA ALA A 13 62.47 -12.66 9.37
C ALA A 13 62.12 -11.20 9.64
N LEU A 14 63.11 -10.30 9.61
CA LEU A 14 62.95 -8.87 9.80
C LEU A 14 62.19 -8.24 8.62
N ASP A 15 62.51 -8.62 7.38
CA ASP A 15 61.77 -8.23 6.18
C ASP A 15 60.32 -8.74 6.21
N THR A 16 60.10 -9.98 6.66
CA THR A 16 58.75 -10.55 6.79
C THR A 16 57.91 -9.79 7.82
N THR A 17 58.45 -9.57 9.02
CA THR A 17 57.74 -8.81 10.06
C THR A 17 57.54 -7.34 9.67
N GLN A 18 58.49 -6.71 8.98
CA GLN A 18 58.27 -5.38 8.40
C GLN A 18 57.14 -5.38 7.37
N GLY A 19 57.09 -6.38 6.50
CA GLY A 19 56.01 -6.55 5.52
C GLY A 19 54.64 -6.70 6.19
N ARG A 20 54.55 -7.51 7.25
CA ARG A 20 53.30 -7.69 8.02
C ARG A 20 52.86 -6.42 8.75
N ILE A 21 53.79 -5.69 9.35
CA ILE A 21 53.48 -4.40 10.00
C ILE A 21 53.06 -3.36 8.96
N SER A 22 53.71 -3.34 7.79
CA SER A 22 53.40 -2.38 6.73
C SER A 22 52.07 -2.67 6.04
N THR A 23 51.67 -3.93 5.92
CA THR A 23 50.42 -4.34 5.25
C THR A 23 49.26 -4.52 6.21
N GLY A 24 49.53 -4.68 7.51
CA GLY A 24 48.54 -5.06 8.53
C GLY A 24 48.11 -6.53 8.46
N TYR A 25 48.57 -7.29 7.46
CA TYR A 25 48.16 -8.67 7.22
C TYR A 25 49.26 -9.67 7.57
N ARG A 26 48.87 -10.76 8.23
CA ARG A 26 49.71 -11.94 8.47
C ARG A 26 49.93 -12.75 7.18
N VAL A 27 48.95 -12.76 6.29
CA VAL A 27 48.95 -13.44 4.99
C VAL A 27 48.60 -12.44 3.89
N ALA A 28 49.58 -11.72 3.36
CA ALA A 28 49.33 -10.69 2.36
C ALA A 28 49.18 -11.29 0.95
N ASP A 29 50.05 -12.25 0.62
CA ASP A 29 50.10 -12.88 -0.70
C ASP A 29 49.81 -14.38 -0.63
N ALA A 30 49.44 -14.97 -1.78
CA ALA A 30 49.25 -16.42 -1.91
C ALA A 30 50.52 -17.24 -1.58
N LYS A 31 51.69 -16.60 -1.63
CA LYS A 31 52.98 -17.20 -1.25
C LYS A 31 53.11 -17.43 0.25
N ASP A 32 52.44 -16.63 1.08
CA ASP A 32 52.52 -16.73 2.54
C ASP A 32 51.68 -17.93 3.04
N ASN A 33 50.46 -18.06 2.50
CA ASN A 33 49.61 -19.22 2.71
C ASN A 33 48.47 -19.27 1.67
N ALA A 34 48.60 -20.13 0.66
CA ALA A 34 47.64 -20.21 -0.44
C ALA A 34 46.20 -20.55 0.00
N ALA A 35 46.04 -21.39 1.04
CA ALA A 35 44.71 -21.81 1.50
C ALA A 35 43.96 -20.66 2.20
N TYR A 36 44.60 -20.02 3.20
CA TYR A 36 43.98 -18.88 3.90
C TYR A 36 43.78 -17.69 2.98
N TRP A 37 44.74 -17.41 2.10
CA TRP A 37 44.64 -16.33 1.13
C TRP A 37 43.47 -16.53 0.14
N SER A 38 43.26 -17.76 -0.37
CA SER A 38 42.15 -18.05 -1.27
C SER A 38 40.80 -17.90 -0.59
N ILE A 39 40.64 -18.44 0.62
CA ILE A 39 39.38 -18.34 1.39
C ILE A 39 39.07 -16.88 1.69
N ALA A 40 40.06 -16.13 2.20
CA ALA A 40 39.90 -14.71 2.52
C ALA A 40 39.61 -13.85 1.27
N THR A 41 40.19 -14.18 0.11
CA THR A 41 39.90 -13.48 -1.14
C THR A 41 38.45 -13.73 -1.59
N THR A 42 37.95 -14.96 -1.50
CA THR A 42 36.55 -15.26 -1.78
C THR A 42 35.62 -14.56 -0.80
N MET A 43 35.92 -14.59 0.51
CA MET A 43 35.12 -13.89 1.53
C MET A 43 35.13 -12.37 1.36
N ARG A 44 36.26 -11.75 0.97
CA ARG A 44 36.30 -10.32 0.60
C ARG A 44 35.47 -10.03 -0.64
N SER A 45 35.51 -10.91 -1.64
CA SER A 45 34.65 -10.79 -2.82
C SER A 45 33.17 -10.90 -2.45
N ASP A 46 32.82 -11.79 -1.52
CA ASP A 46 31.44 -11.93 -1.02
C ASP A 46 31.01 -10.68 -0.25
N ASN A 47 31.89 -10.10 0.56
CA ASN A 47 31.63 -8.84 1.25
C ASN A 47 31.38 -7.68 0.27
N ASN A 48 32.19 -7.56 -0.79
CA ASN A 48 31.96 -6.58 -1.85
C ASN A 48 30.62 -6.80 -2.58
N ALA A 49 30.23 -8.06 -2.80
CA ALA A 49 28.94 -8.39 -3.39
C ALA A 49 27.77 -8.01 -2.44
N LEU A 50 27.91 -8.28 -1.14
CA LEU A 50 26.94 -7.85 -0.12
C LEU A 50 26.84 -6.32 -0.02
N SER A 51 27.93 -5.59 -0.19
CA SER A 51 27.90 -4.12 -0.26
C SER A 51 27.06 -3.64 -1.44
N ALA A 52 27.18 -4.26 -2.62
CA ALA A 52 26.34 -3.93 -3.77
C ALA A 52 24.85 -4.27 -3.53
N VAL A 53 24.56 -5.34 -2.76
CA VAL A 53 23.20 -5.65 -2.31
C VAL A 53 22.68 -4.59 -1.34
N ALA A 54 23.49 -4.14 -0.40
CA ALA A 54 23.12 -3.07 0.54
C ALA A 54 22.80 -1.76 -0.20
N ASP A 55 23.60 -1.39 -1.20
CA ASP A 55 23.32 -0.24 -2.06
C ASP A 55 21.99 -0.40 -2.81
N SER A 56 21.74 -1.60 -3.36
CA SER A 56 20.47 -1.90 -4.04
C SER A 56 19.27 -1.88 -3.10
N LEU A 57 19.42 -2.37 -1.86
CA LEU A 57 18.39 -2.30 -0.83
C LEU A 57 18.11 -0.86 -0.42
N GLY A 58 19.14 -0.01 -0.33
CA GLY A 58 19.00 1.42 -0.06
C GLY A 58 18.24 2.16 -1.17
N ILE A 59 18.54 1.85 -2.44
CA ILE A 59 17.77 2.37 -3.59
C ILE A 59 16.33 1.86 -3.53
N GLY A 60 16.12 0.58 -3.22
CA GLY A 60 14.80 -0.01 -3.05
C GLY A 60 13.98 0.65 -1.93
N ALA A 61 14.60 0.89 -0.77
CA ALA A 61 13.99 1.59 0.35
C ALA A 61 13.56 3.01 -0.05
N ALA A 62 14.42 3.75 -0.76
CA ALA A 62 14.10 5.09 -1.23
C ALA A 62 12.97 5.10 -2.27
N THR A 63 12.89 4.10 -3.16
CA THR A 63 11.76 3.97 -4.10
C THR A 63 10.44 3.66 -3.38
N VAL A 64 10.48 2.81 -2.35
CA VAL A 64 9.32 2.47 -1.51
C VAL A 64 8.85 3.71 -0.73
N ASP A 65 9.78 4.47 -0.16
CA ASP A 65 9.48 5.67 0.62
C ASP A 65 8.88 6.81 -0.23
N ALA A 66 9.39 7.01 -1.45
CA ALA A 66 8.83 7.97 -2.40
C ALA A 66 7.39 7.60 -2.77
N ALA A 67 7.11 6.31 -3.02
CA ALA A 67 5.77 5.83 -3.30
C ALA A 67 4.85 5.93 -2.06
N TYR A 68 5.35 5.66 -0.85
CA TYR A 68 4.58 5.82 0.39
C TYR A 68 4.18 7.27 0.62
N THR A 69 5.11 8.21 0.48
CA THR A 69 4.86 9.65 0.62
C THR A 69 3.82 10.16 -0.38
N GLY A 70 3.89 9.66 -1.63
CA GLY A 70 2.90 9.97 -2.66
C GLY A 70 1.51 9.43 -2.32
N LEU A 71 1.40 8.20 -1.77
CA LEU A 71 0.13 7.63 -1.32
C LEU A 71 -0.48 8.40 -0.14
N ASP A 72 0.34 8.79 0.85
CA ASP A 72 -0.13 9.55 2.01
C ASP A 72 -0.68 10.92 1.59
N SER A 73 0.03 11.61 0.69
CA SER A 73 -0.45 12.86 0.10
C SER A 73 -1.73 12.66 -0.72
N ALA A 74 -1.83 11.56 -1.47
CA ALA A 74 -3.04 11.23 -2.23
C ALA A 74 -4.24 10.95 -1.32
N LYS A 75 -4.03 10.28 -0.19
CA LYS A 75 -5.05 10.06 0.83
C LYS A 75 -5.61 11.38 1.38
N ASP A 76 -4.74 12.33 1.74
CA ASP A 76 -5.18 13.65 2.23
C ASP A 76 -6.01 14.43 1.19
N MET A 77 -5.65 14.31 -0.10
CA MET A 77 -6.43 14.90 -1.19
C MET A 77 -7.79 14.22 -1.35
N LEU A 78 -7.86 12.89 -1.25
CA LEU A 78 -9.12 12.14 -1.28
C LEU A 78 -10.05 12.51 -0.11
N ASP A 79 -9.50 12.66 1.11
CA ASP A 79 -10.26 13.13 2.27
C ASP A 79 -10.83 14.55 2.03
N THR A 80 -10.05 15.41 1.38
CA THR A 80 -10.50 16.75 0.98
C THR A 80 -11.62 16.69 -0.07
N ILE A 81 -11.48 15.84 -1.10
CA ILE A 81 -12.52 15.62 -2.11
C ILE A 81 -13.81 15.11 -1.44
N LYS A 82 -13.71 14.14 -0.53
CA LYS A 82 -14.86 13.64 0.24
C LYS A 82 -15.55 14.74 1.02
N ALA A 83 -14.79 15.61 1.69
CA ALA A 83 -15.35 16.75 2.41
C ALA A 83 -16.10 17.70 1.46
N LYS A 84 -15.54 17.99 0.28
CA LYS A 84 -16.18 18.82 -0.76
C LYS A 84 -17.47 18.18 -1.30
N LEU A 85 -17.44 16.89 -1.60
CA LEU A 85 -18.63 16.15 -2.01
C LEU A 85 -19.71 16.18 -0.92
N THR A 86 -19.32 16.03 0.35
CA THR A 86 -20.25 16.13 1.48
C THR A 86 -20.88 17.52 1.55
N THR A 87 -20.11 18.60 1.37
CA THR A 87 -20.68 19.95 1.31
C THR A 87 -21.63 20.15 0.12
N ALA A 88 -21.36 19.50 -1.02
CA ALA A 88 -22.22 19.56 -2.20
C ALA A 88 -23.58 18.86 -2.04
N THR A 89 -23.76 18.05 -0.98
CA THR A 89 -25.06 17.43 -0.66
C THR A 89 -26.05 18.41 -0.01
N SER A 90 -25.59 19.57 0.47
CA SER A 90 -26.46 20.54 1.14
C SER A 90 -27.29 21.35 0.13
N ASP A 91 -28.56 21.59 0.47
CA ASP A 91 -29.44 22.42 -0.35
C ASP A 91 -28.94 23.87 -0.43
N GLY A 92 -28.95 24.44 -1.63
CA GLY A 92 -28.52 25.82 -1.90
C GLY A 92 -27.03 25.99 -2.25
N VAL A 93 -26.25 24.92 -2.35
CA VAL A 93 -24.84 24.95 -2.79
C VAL A 93 -24.73 25.03 -4.32
N ASP A 94 -23.82 25.88 -4.80
CA ASP A 94 -23.48 26.00 -6.23
C ASP A 94 -22.53 24.85 -6.64
N LYS A 95 -23.13 23.75 -7.13
CA LYS A 95 -22.41 22.53 -7.50
C LYS A 95 -21.37 22.74 -8.59
N ALA A 96 -21.57 23.70 -9.49
CA ALA A 96 -20.60 23.99 -10.55
C ALA A 96 -19.29 24.58 -10.00
N LYS A 97 -19.37 25.41 -8.95
CA LYS A 97 -18.18 25.93 -8.26
C LYS A 97 -17.45 24.84 -7.48
N VAL A 98 -18.19 23.99 -6.77
CA VAL A 98 -17.60 22.86 -6.04
C VAL A 98 -16.94 21.87 -7.00
N GLN A 99 -17.54 21.61 -8.18
CA GLN A 99 -16.93 20.78 -9.21
C GLN A 99 -15.58 21.34 -9.68
N SER A 100 -15.47 22.66 -9.87
CA SER A 100 -14.20 23.28 -10.26
C SER A 100 -13.09 23.08 -9.22
N GLU A 101 -13.43 23.05 -7.94
CA GLU A 101 -12.49 22.72 -6.86
C GLU A 101 -12.13 21.23 -6.87
N ILE A 102 -13.11 20.34 -7.08
CA ILE A 102 -12.88 18.89 -7.22
C ILE A 102 -11.96 18.59 -8.40
N THR A 103 -12.18 19.21 -9.57
CA THR A 103 -11.31 19.06 -10.73
C THR A 103 -9.88 19.54 -10.47
N ALA A 104 -9.71 20.61 -9.70
CA ALA A 104 -8.38 21.05 -9.29
C ALA A 104 -7.70 20.02 -8.36
N LEU A 105 -8.43 19.43 -7.40
CA LEU A 105 -7.93 18.39 -6.51
C LEU A 105 -7.59 17.09 -7.28
N GLN A 106 -8.40 16.69 -8.27
CA GLN A 106 -8.11 15.57 -9.18
C GLN A 106 -6.82 15.82 -9.97
N GLY A 107 -6.59 17.04 -10.47
CA GLY A 107 -5.33 17.39 -11.13
C GLY A 107 -4.12 17.39 -10.19
N GLN A 108 -4.32 17.76 -8.92
CA GLN A 108 -3.28 17.64 -7.89
C GLN A 108 -2.97 16.18 -7.57
N LEU A 109 -3.96 15.30 -7.48
CA LEU A 109 -3.76 13.86 -7.31
C LEU A 109 -2.89 13.27 -8.43
N GLN A 110 -3.16 13.65 -9.68
CA GLN A 110 -2.32 13.25 -10.81
C GLN A 110 -0.89 13.76 -10.67
N THR A 111 -0.72 15.04 -10.30
CA THR A 111 0.60 15.63 -10.12
C THR A 111 1.40 14.95 -9.00
N ILE A 112 0.76 14.62 -7.88
CA ILE A 112 1.36 13.90 -6.74
C ILE A 112 1.84 12.52 -7.20
N ALA A 113 0.97 11.77 -7.89
CA ALA A 113 1.31 10.44 -8.35
C ALA A 113 2.45 10.47 -9.38
N GLU A 114 2.46 11.41 -10.33
CA GLU A 114 3.54 11.57 -11.31
C GLU A 114 4.87 12.02 -10.66
N SER A 115 4.80 12.84 -9.62
CA SER A 115 5.97 13.36 -8.90
C SER A 115 6.61 12.35 -7.95
N ALA A 116 5.88 11.30 -7.55
CA ALA A 116 6.36 10.20 -6.70
C ALA A 116 7.33 9.24 -7.45
N SER A 117 8.35 9.83 -8.08
CA SER A 117 9.38 9.12 -8.83
C SER A 117 10.73 9.16 -8.11
N PHE A 118 11.45 8.04 -8.12
CA PHE A 118 12.81 7.95 -7.60
C PHE A 118 13.69 7.18 -8.59
N SER A 119 14.84 7.76 -8.94
CA SER A 119 15.77 7.18 -9.94
C SER A 119 15.10 6.85 -11.29
N GLY A 120 14.13 7.67 -11.72
CA GLY A 120 13.39 7.47 -12.97
C GLY A 120 12.34 6.35 -12.93
N GLN A 121 12.11 5.73 -11.78
CA GLN A 121 11.02 4.77 -11.57
C GLN A 121 9.90 5.41 -10.77
N ASN A 122 8.66 5.21 -11.23
CA ASN A 122 7.44 5.62 -10.53
C ASN A 122 6.56 4.38 -10.35
N TRP A 123 6.14 4.12 -9.11
CA TRP A 123 5.32 2.95 -8.76
C TRP A 123 3.85 3.31 -8.57
N LEU A 124 3.51 4.61 -8.50
CA LEU A 124 2.15 5.11 -8.35
C LEU A 124 1.49 5.44 -9.69
N SER A 125 2.29 5.78 -10.71
CA SER A 125 1.83 6.02 -12.08
C SER A 125 2.67 5.18 -13.03
N THR A 126 2.09 4.09 -13.55
CA THR A 126 2.82 3.12 -14.38
C THR A 126 2.68 3.36 -15.89
N GLY A 127 1.81 4.29 -16.29
CA GLY A 127 1.42 4.46 -17.69
C GLY A 127 1.05 3.12 -18.33
N SER A 128 1.45 2.92 -19.60
CA SER A 128 1.20 1.69 -20.39
C SER A 128 2.13 0.51 -20.05
N SER A 129 2.85 0.57 -18.93
CA SER A 129 3.73 -0.53 -18.52
C SER A 129 2.91 -1.74 -18.08
N THR A 130 3.19 -2.92 -18.61
CA THR A 130 2.58 -4.20 -18.20
C THR A 130 3.39 -4.93 -17.13
N ALA A 131 4.53 -4.36 -16.69
CA ALA A 131 5.43 -4.96 -15.73
C ALA A 131 5.15 -4.45 -14.31
N PHE A 132 4.15 -5.06 -13.66
CA PHE A 132 3.69 -4.72 -12.31
C PHE A 132 4.45 -5.44 -11.19
N ASN A 133 5.24 -6.46 -11.52
CA ASN A 133 6.17 -7.05 -10.55
C ASN A 133 7.48 -6.27 -10.59
N LYS A 134 7.76 -5.53 -9.53
CA LYS A 134 9.06 -4.90 -9.28
C LYS A 134 9.88 -5.79 -8.36
N GLU A 135 11.19 -5.79 -8.54
CA GLU A 135 12.12 -6.57 -7.72
C GLU A 135 13.17 -5.66 -7.12
N ILE A 136 13.35 -5.76 -5.81
CA ILE A 136 14.48 -5.19 -5.09
C ILE A 136 15.46 -6.32 -4.80
N VAL A 137 16.71 -6.20 -5.23
CA VAL A 137 17.74 -7.20 -4.90
C VAL A 137 17.93 -7.23 -3.39
N SER A 138 17.79 -8.40 -2.77
CA SER A 138 17.73 -8.54 -1.31
C SER A 138 18.89 -9.31 -0.72
N SER A 139 19.48 -10.24 -1.46
CA SER A 139 20.58 -11.07 -0.96
C SER A 139 21.39 -11.66 -2.09
N ILE A 140 22.65 -11.94 -1.83
CA ILE A 140 23.47 -12.83 -2.65
C ILE A 140 23.85 -14.01 -1.77
N ALA A 141 23.56 -15.22 -2.26
CA ALA A 141 23.95 -16.47 -1.61
C ALA A 141 24.83 -17.27 -2.57
N ARG A 142 25.76 -18.03 -2.00
CA ARG A 142 26.61 -18.95 -2.75
C ARG A 142 26.15 -20.37 -2.48
N ASP A 143 25.80 -21.11 -3.52
CA ASP A 143 25.38 -22.50 -3.39
C ASP A 143 26.58 -23.44 -3.11
N ALA A 144 26.30 -24.71 -2.79
CA ALA A 144 27.33 -25.71 -2.52
C ALA A 144 28.25 -26.01 -3.73
N THR A 145 27.88 -25.57 -4.94
CA THR A 145 28.67 -25.71 -6.17
C THR A 145 29.51 -24.47 -6.48
N GLY A 146 29.41 -23.43 -5.64
CA GLY A 146 30.15 -22.17 -5.78
C GLY A 146 29.45 -21.13 -6.67
N SER A 147 28.25 -21.42 -7.19
CA SER A 147 27.47 -20.50 -8.00
C SER A 147 26.80 -19.43 -7.13
N LEU A 148 26.72 -18.21 -7.65
CA LEU A 148 26.06 -17.08 -6.99
C LEU A 148 24.58 -17.05 -7.40
N THR A 149 23.69 -17.11 -6.43
CA THR A 149 22.24 -16.89 -6.61
C THR A 149 21.86 -15.55 -5.99
N VAL A 150 21.11 -14.75 -6.74
CA VAL A 150 20.55 -13.48 -6.27
C VAL A 150 19.13 -13.73 -5.77
N GLY A 151 18.87 -13.35 -4.52
CA GLY A 151 17.52 -13.29 -3.97
C GLY A 151 16.93 -11.89 -4.19
N SER A 152 15.62 -11.82 -4.42
CA SER A 152 14.89 -10.57 -4.58
C SER A 152 13.65 -10.51 -3.69
N ILE A 153 13.33 -9.29 -3.27
CA ILE A 153 12.07 -8.89 -2.65
C ILE A 153 11.14 -8.52 -3.81
N ALA A 154 10.19 -9.41 -4.11
CA ALA A 154 9.12 -9.11 -5.05
C ALA A 154 8.14 -8.11 -4.44
N VAL A 155 7.80 -7.08 -5.22
CA VAL A 155 6.83 -6.03 -4.93
C VAL A 155 5.84 -6.01 -6.08
N ASP A 156 4.61 -6.43 -5.81
CA ASP A 156 3.52 -6.31 -6.77
C ASP A 156 2.89 -4.93 -6.63
N ILE A 157 3.01 -4.08 -7.66
CA ILE A 157 2.45 -2.73 -7.67
C ILE A 157 1.04 -2.65 -8.26
N THR A 158 0.42 -3.79 -8.58
CA THR A 158 -0.93 -3.84 -9.17
C THR A 158 -1.96 -3.15 -8.31
N ASP A 159 -1.95 -3.43 -7.00
CA ASP A 159 -2.90 -2.86 -6.03
C ASP A 159 -2.37 -1.60 -5.33
N ILE A 160 -1.19 -1.12 -5.72
CA ILE A 160 -0.52 0.05 -5.11
C ILE A 160 -0.56 1.28 -6.02
N ARG A 161 -0.64 1.07 -7.34
CA ARG A 161 -0.67 2.17 -8.31
C ARG A 161 -1.95 3.01 -8.15
N LEU A 162 -1.79 4.33 -8.18
CA LEU A 162 -2.89 5.28 -8.18
C LEU A 162 -3.47 5.46 -9.59
N PHE A 163 -2.60 5.49 -10.60
CA PHE A 163 -2.96 5.66 -12.00
C PHE A 163 -2.32 4.57 -12.87
N GLY A 164 -3.04 4.15 -13.89
CA GLY A 164 -2.62 3.24 -14.93
C GLY A 164 -2.89 3.78 -16.33
N ASP A 165 -3.00 2.88 -17.32
CA ASP A 165 -3.24 3.28 -18.71
C ASP A 165 -4.73 3.19 -19.06
N VAL A 166 -5.37 4.35 -19.05
CA VAL A 166 -6.80 4.52 -19.40
C VAL A 166 -7.03 4.34 -20.91
N ALA A 167 -5.98 4.32 -21.76
CA ALA A 167 -6.13 4.24 -23.21
C ALA A 167 -6.40 2.81 -23.74
N SER A 168 -6.26 1.76 -22.90
CA SER A 168 -6.41 0.36 -23.30
C SER A 168 -7.50 -0.39 -22.52
N GLY A 169 -8.75 0.08 -22.60
CA GLY A 169 -9.95 -0.76 -22.44
C GLY A 169 -9.96 -1.75 -21.25
N GLY A 170 -9.73 -1.27 -20.02
CA GLY A 170 -10.28 -1.89 -18.80
C GLY A 170 -9.45 -2.96 -18.08
N ILE A 171 -8.14 -3.14 -18.34
CA ILE A 171 -7.34 -4.16 -17.64
C ILE A 171 -6.15 -3.63 -16.83
N GLN A 172 -5.83 -2.33 -16.93
CA GLN A 172 -4.64 -1.73 -16.32
C GLN A 172 -4.98 -0.43 -15.59
N GLU A 173 -6.11 -0.43 -14.88
CA GLU A 173 -6.56 0.69 -14.06
C GLU A 173 -5.82 0.69 -12.69
N GLY A 174 -5.43 1.86 -12.19
CA GLY A 174 -5.02 2.12 -10.81
C GLY A 174 -6.17 2.58 -9.92
N ILE A 175 -5.91 2.76 -8.63
CA ILE A 175 -6.97 2.98 -7.62
C ILE A 175 -7.88 4.17 -7.96
N LEU A 176 -7.37 5.21 -8.63
CA LEU A 176 -8.09 6.47 -8.88
C LEU A 176 -8.77 6.54 -10.25
N ASP A 177 -8.23 5.84 -11.25
CA ASP A 177 -8.85 5.74 -12.59
C ASP A 177 -9.70 4.48 -12.76
N LYS A 178 -9.63 3.55 -11.78
CA LYS A 178 -10.45 2.35 -11.78
C LYS A 178 -11.91 2.73 -11.71
N THR A 179 -12.65 2.17 -12.65
CA THR A 179 -14.10 2.33 -12.65
C THR A 179 -14.65 1.51 -11.50
N ILE A 180 -15.09 2.18 -10.44
CA ILE A 180 -15.67 1.50 -9.28
C ILE A 180 -17.12 1.25 -9.63
N ASP A 181 -17.39 0.01 -10.05
CA ASP A 181 -18.74 -0.45 -10.27
C ASP A 181 -19.46 -0.55 -8.92
N LEU A 182 -20.28 0.47 -8.67
CA LEU A 182 -21.11 0.53 -7.49
C LEU A 182 -22.13 -0.60 -7.46
N THR A 183 -22.35 -1.42 -8.51
CA THR A 183 -23.19 -2.64 -8.46
C THR A 183 -22.73 -3.68 -7.45
N THR A 184 -21.44 -3.66 -7.05
CA THR A 184 -20.93 -4.49 -5.94
C THR A 184 -21.36 -3.94 -4.56
N TYR A 185 -21.71 -2.65 -4.49
CA TYR A 185 -22.16 -1.91 -3.29
C TYR A 185 -23.59 -1.34 -3.38
N THR A 186 -24.29 -1.53 -4.51
CA THR A 186 -25.67 -1.13 -4.76
C THR A 186 -26.49 -2.39 -4.75
N ASN A 187 -27.15 -2.64 -3.62
CA ASN A 187 -28.34 -3.44 -3.64
C ASN A 187 -29.52 -2.53 -3.91
N ASN A 188 -30.06 -2.71 -5.10
CA ASN A 188 -31.47 -2.73 -5.40
C ASN A 188 -32.33 -1.52 -5.02
N SER A 189 -32.58 -0.62 -5.99
CA SER A 189 -33.75 0.25 -5.93
C SER A 189 -34.99 -0.60 -6.16
N GLY A 190 -35.80 -0.81 -5.12
CA GLY A 190 -37.04 -1.55 -5.24
C GLY A 190 -38.17 -0.79 -4.57
N VAL A 191 -38.92 -0.02 -5.36
CA VAL A 191 -40.39 -0.14 -5.51
C VAL A 191 -40.85 1.08 -6.28
N ALA A 192 -41.35 0.87 -7.51
CA ALA A 192 -42.19 1.82 -8.21
C ALA A 192 -43.64 1.48 -7.83
N ALA A 193 -44.22 2.18 -6.85
CA ALA A 193 -45.63 2.08 -6.55
C ALA A 193 -46.38 3.06 -7.49
N THR A 194 -47.21 2.53 -8.37
CA THR A 194 -48.20 3.32 -9.11
C THR A 194 -49.55 3.15 -8.44
N VAL A 195 -50.21 4.25 -8.11
CA VAL A 195 -51.63 4.22 -7.76
C VAL A 195 -52.38 3.80 -9.02
N GLU A 196 -53.04 2.64 -9.01
CA GLU A 196 -53.94 2.26 -10.11
C GLU A 196 -55.17 3.18 -10.09
N THR A 197 -55.05 4.36 -10.71
CA THR A 197 -56.06 5.25 -11.34
C THR A 197 -57.43 5.48 -10.67
N SER A 198 -57.67 4.96 -9.48
CA SER A 198 -58.91 5.07 -8.70
C SER A 198 -58.55 5.55 -7.30
N ALA A 199 -59.23 6.59 -6.83
CA ALA A 199 -58.97 7.19 -5.54
C ALA A 199 -59.15 6.16 -4.40
N VAL A 200 -58.17 6.06 -3.50
CA VAL A 200 -58.20 5.16 -2.34
C VAL A 200 -58.58 5.98 -1.11
N SER A 201 -59.73 5.67 -0.48
CA SER A 201 -60.27 6.41 0.66
C SER A 201 -60.20 5.58 1.94
N PHE A 202 -59.62 6.15 2.99
CA PHE A 202 -59.61 5.64 4.37
C PHE A 202 -60.79 6.27 5.10
N ALA A 203 -61.99 5.72 4.90
CA ALA A 203 -63.24 6.31 5.36
C ALA A 203 -63.62 5.89 6.79
N ASN A 204 -63.05 4.79 7.29
CA ASN A 204 -63.33 4.25 8.61
C ASN A 204 -62.07 4.23 9.47
N ALA A 205 -62.22 4.44 10.78
CA ALA A 205 -61.12 4.42 11.76
C ALA A 205 -60.37 3.07 11.86
N ASN A 206 -60.89 2.01 11.22
CA ASN A 206 -60.29 0.68 11.19
C ASN A 206 -59.59 0.37 9.86
N ASP A 207 -59.56 1.32 8.92
CA ASP A 207 -58.89 1.19 7.64
C ASP A 207 -57.38 1.35 7.85
N LEU A 208 -56.63 0.28 7.56
CA LEU A 208 -55.20 0.18 7.85
C LEU A 208 -54.50 -0.56 6.72
N VAL A 209 -53.38 0.00 6.25
CA VAL A 209 -52.43 -0.73 5.40
C VAL A 209 -51.11 -0.83 6.13
N THR A 210 -50.61 -2.05 6.26
CA THR A 210 -49.33 -2.34 6.89
C THR A 210 -48.38 -2.94 5.88
N PHE A 211 -47.10 -2.61 5.98
CA PHE A 211 -46.02 -3.30 5.29
C PHE A 211 -44.78 -3.27 6.17
N SER A 212 -43.88 -4.23 6.00
CA SER A 212 -42.65 -4.26 6.78
C SER A 212 -41.49 -3.71 5.97
N VAL A 213 -40.58 -3.00 6.62
CA VAL A 213 -39.34 -2.47 6.04
C VAL A 213 -38.17 -2.95 6.88
N LYS A 214 -37.21 -3.60 6.23
CA LYS A 214 -35.95 -4.00 6.84
C LYS A 214 -34.85 -3.12 6.28
N GLN A 215 -34.04 -2.45 7.11
CA GLN A 215 -32.91 -1.61 6.68
C GLN A 215 -31.60 -2.11 7.30
N GLY A 216 -30.52 -2.20 6.51
CA GLY A 216 -29.15 -2.41 7.01
C GLY A 216 -28.95 -3.70 7.83
N GLY A 217 -29.75 -4.74 7.61
CA GLY A 217 -29.71 -5.97 8.41
C GLY A 217 -30.40 -5.91 9.78
N ALA A 218 -31.00 -4.77 10.15
CA ALA A 218 -31.79 -4.61 11.37
C ALA A 218 -33.06 -5.48 11.36
N ALA A 219 -33.75 -5.58 12.51
CA ALA A 219 -35.07 -6.20 12.57
C ALA A 219 -36.06 -5.44 11.67
N ALA A 220 -36.95 -6.17 10.99
CA ALA A 220 -37.97 -5.55 10.16
C ALA A 220 -38.90 -4.68 11.03
N LYS A 221 -39.00 -3.39 10.71
CA LYS A 221 -39.94 -2.45 11.32
C LYS A 221 -41.24 -2.46 10.52
N THR A 222 -42.38 -2.37 11.19
CA THR A 222 -43.68 -2.31 10.51
C THR A 222 -44.05 -0.85 10.28
N VAL A 223 -44.40 -0.51 9.04
CA VAL A 223 -44.94 0.79 8.64
C VAL A 223 -46.45 0.65 8.52
N GLU A 224 -47.16 1.60 9.11
CA GLU A 224 -48.62 1.63 9.13
C GLU A 224 -49.11 2.89 8.41
N ILE A 225 -50.08 2.73 7.52
CA ILE A 225 -50.80 3.80 6.85
C ILE A 225 -52.24 3.78 7.38
N THR A 226 -52.60 4.82 8.12
CA THR A 226 -53.92 5.05 8.70
C THR A 226 -54.49 6.39 8.24
N ASP A 227 -55.77 6.65 8.50
CA ASP A 227 -56.42 7.95 8.30
C ASP A 227 -55.62 9.13 8.90
N GLN A 228 -55.00 8.92 10.06
CA GLN A 228 -54.15 9.90 10.72
C GLN A 228 -52.85 10.18 9.95
N THR A 229 -52.20 9.15 9.40
CA THR A 229 -50.98 9.34 8.57
C THR A 229 -51.25 10.17 7.30
N LEU A 230 -52.47 10.09 6.75
CA LEU A 230 -52.88 10.89 5.60
C LEU A 230 -53.04 12.37 5.97
N LEU A 231 -53.63 12.65 7.13
CA LEU A 231 -53.79 14.01 7.66
C LEU A 231 -52.44 14.63 8.05
N ASP A 232 -51.56 13.84 8.66
CA ASP A 232 -50.21 14.28 9.07
C ASP A 232 -49.29 14.48 7.85
N ALA A 233 -49.55 13.77 6.74
CA ALA A 233 -48.92 14.00 5.45
C ALA A 233 -49.41 15.28 4.74
N GLY A 234 -50.41 15.98 5.29
CA GLY A 234 -50.91 17.25 4.79
C GLY A 234 -52.01 17.16 3.74
N LEU A 235 -52.65 16.00 3.57
CA LEU A 235 -53.82 15.87 2.71
C LEU A 235 -55.03 16.57 3.36
N THR A 236 -55.88 17.17 2.55
CA THR A 236 -57.10 17.88 3.02
C THR A 236 -58.26 16.95 3.36
N ASP A 237 -58.14 15.67 3.04
CA ASP A 237 -59.16 14.64 3.19
C ASP A 237 -58.47 13.25 3.27
N THR A 238 -59.15 12.23 3.80
CA THR A 238 -58.59 10.89 4.02
C THR A 238 -58.51 10.03 2.75
N THR A 239 -58.26 10.66 1.60
CA THR A 239 -58.29 10.00 0.29
C THR A 239 -57.06 10.33 -0.54
N ILE A 240 -56.34 9.29 -0.98
CA ILE A 240 -55.17 9.36 -1.89
C ILE A 240 -55.69 9.43 -3.33
N ARG A 241 -55.39 10.53 -4.04
CA ARG A 241 -55.91 10.81 -5.39
C ARG A 241 -54.82 10.84 -6.46
N SER A 242 -53.57 10.95 -6.07
CA SER A 242 -52.43 11.06 -6.98
C SER A 242 -51.18 10.37 -6.44
N ASN A 243 -50.19 10.16 -7.30
CA ASN A 243 -48.89 9.61 -6.93
C ASN A 243 -48.10 10.60 -6.03
N ALA A 244 -48.39 11.90 -6.12
CA ALA A 244 -47.86 12.90 -5.18
C ALA A 244 -48.44 12.77 -3.78
N ASP A 245 -49.75 12.49 -3.67
CA ASP A 245 -50.39 12.19 -2.38
C ASP A 245 -49.81 10.90 -1.79
N LEU A 246 -49.60 9.86 -2.61
CA LEU A 246 -49.00 8.60 -2.17
C LEU A 246 -47.55 8.80 -1.70
N ALA A 247 -46.75 9.59 -2.41
CA ALA A 247 -45.37 9.88 -2.00
C ALA A 247 -45.30 10.65 -0.67
N ALA A 248 -46.19 11.61 -0.46
CA ALA A 248 -46.30 12.34 0.81
C ALA A 248 -46.71 11.42 1.96
N VAL A 249 -47.73 10.58 1.74
CA VAL A 249 -48.21 9.61 2.73
C VAL A 249 -47.15 8.56 3.08
N LEU A 250 -46.42 8.01 2.09
CA LEU A 250 -45.33 7.07 2.35
C LEU A 250 -44.16 7.74 3.08
N THR A 251 -43.82 8.98 2.72
CA THR A 251 -42.79 9.75 3.44
C THR A 251 -43.16 9.95 4.90
N GLN A 252 -44.43 10.26 5.17
CA GLN A 252 -44.89 10.46 6.54
C GLN A 252 -44.99 9.14 7.31
N ALA A 253 -45.53 8.09 6.70
CA ALA A 253 -45.62 6.76 7.31
C ALA A 253 -44.23 6.18 7.67
N LEU A 254 -43.21 6.43 6.84
CA LEU A 254 -41.82 6.06 7.15
C LEU A 254 -41.25 6.84 8.34
N LYS A 255 -41.58 8.14 8.47
CA LYS A 255 -41.20 8.95 9.64
C LYS A 255 -41.90 8.49 10.91
N ASP A 256 -43.20 8.18 10.82
CA ASP A 256 -44.00 7.69 11.95
C ASP A 256 -43.52 6.31 12.43
N ALA A 257 -43.00 5.49 11.51
CA ALA A 257 -42.35 4.21 11.80
C ALA A 257 -40.88 4.33 12.28
N ASP A 258 -40.36 5.55 12.47
CA ASP A 258 -38.98 5.82 12.89
C ASP A 258 -37.93 5.20 11.93
N ILE A 259 -38.18 5.27 10.62
CA ILE A 259 -37.27 4.81 9.58
C ILE A 259 -36.60 6.02 8.93
N ILE A 260 -35.28 6.14 9.11
CA ILE A 260 -34.48 7.26 8.62
C ILE A 260 -33.53 6.75 7.53
N GLY A 261 -33.47 7.47 6.42
CA GLY A 261 -32.57 7.15 5.30
C GLY A 261 -33.23 6.44 4.12
N ILE A 262 -34.56 6.33 4.11
CA ILE A 262 -35.34 5.99 2.92
C ILE A 262 -36.04 7.27 2.42
N ASP A 263 -35.61 7.75 1.27
CA ASP A 263 -36.23 8.87 0.56
C ASP A 263 -37.32 8.33 -0.39
N VAL A 264 -38.49 8.98 -0.39
CA VAL A 264 -39.59 8.67 -1.31
C VAL A 264 -39.68 9.81 -2.32
N SER A 265 -39.62 9.48 -3.60
CA SER A 265 -39.60 10.45 -4.69
C SER A 265 -40.49 10.00 -5.84
N ILE A 266 -40.81 10.89 -6.77
CA ILE A 266 -41.54 10.57 -7.99
C ILE A 266 -40.53 10.56 -9.14
N ASN A 267 -40.47 9.48 -9.91
CA ASN A 267 -39.58 9.39 -11.05
C ASN A 267 -40.13 10.15 -12.28
N ALA A 268 -39.33 10.27 -13.35
CA ALA A 268 -39.73 10.95 -14.58
C ALA A 268 -40.94 10.33 -15.31
N THR A 269 -41.38 9.14 -14.90
CA THR A 269 -42.55 8.41 -15.44
C THR A 269 -43.75 8.49 -14.49
N ASP A 270 -43.73 9.39 -13.51
CA ASP A 270 -44.81 9.62 -12.53
C ASP A 270 -45.04 8.45 -11.56
N ASN A 271 -44.04 7.59 -11.34
CA ASN A 271 -44.12 6.49 -10.37
C ASN A 271 -43.50 6.88 -9.04
N VAL A 272 -44.09 6.45 -7.92
CA VAL A 272 -43.51 6.65 -6.59
C VAL A 272 -42.38 5.65 -6.37
N VAL A 273 -41.17 6.13 -6.14
CA VAL A 273 -39.95 5.35 -5.94
C VAL A 273 -39.41 5.55 -4.53
N LEU A 274 -39.09 4.44 -3.85
CA LEU A 274 -38.35 4.45 -2.59
C LEU A 274 -36.86 4.22 -2.86
N ALA A 275 -36.01 5.09 -2.33
CA ALA A 275 -34.56 5.03 -2.47
C ALA A 275 -33.91 5.11 -1.09
N SER A 276 -32.88 4.30 -0.83
CA SER A 276 -32.15 4.36 0.44
C SER A 276 -30.66 4.26 0.21
N THR A 277 -29.89 4.90 1.10
CA THR A 277 -28.43 4.74 1.15
C THR A 277 -28.00 3.37 1.69
N ASP A 278 -28.87 2.70 2.46
CA ASP A 278 -28.65 1.38 3.06
C ASP A 278 -29.48 0.31 2.35
N THR A 279 -29.07 -0.96 2.49
CA THR A 279 -29.88 -2.09 1.98
C THR A 279 -31.26 -2.05 2.63
N PHE A 280 -32.32 -1.99 1.82
CA PHE A 280 -33.67 -2.09 2.35
C PHE A 280 -34.51 -3.12 1.58
N SER A 281 -35.43 -3.77 2.29
CA SER A 281 -36.43 -4.66 1.68
C SER A 281 -37.79 -4.35 2.27
N LEU A 282 -38.79 -4.26 1.41
CA LEU A 282 -40.18 -4.27 1.81
C LEU A 282 -40.66 -5.72 1.92
N GLY A 283 -41.29 -6.08 3.03
CA GLY A 283 -42.04 -7.32 3.16
C GLY A 283 -43.49 -7.15 2.73
N ASP A 284 -44.24 -8.25 2.72
CA ASP A 284 -45.61 -8.28 2.20
C ASP A 284 -46.50 -7.21 2.86
N ALA A 285 -47.24 -6.50 2.01
CA ALA A 285 -48.22 -5.51 2.45
C ALA A 285 -49.58 -6.17 2.70
N ALA A 286 -50.19 -5.87 3.84
CA ALA A 286 -51.51 -6.34 4.24
C ALA A 286 -52.45 -5.16 4.49
N ALA A 287 -53.66 -5.24 3.94
CA ALA A 287 -54.72 -4.26 4.17
C ALA A 287 -55.83 -4.86 5.06
N SER A 288 -56.38 -4.06 5.96
CA SER A 288 -57.53 -4.38 6.81
C SER A 288 -58.49 -3.19 6.83
N GLY A 289 -59.79 -3.47 6.88
CA GLY A 289 -60.84 -2.44 6.84
C GLY A 289 -61.44 -2.26 5.45
N THR A 290 -62.76 -2.48 5.37
CA THR A 290 -63.73 -2.29 4.27
C THR A 290 -63.37 -2.68 2.82
N THR A 291 -64.42 -2.84 1.99
CA THR A 291 -64.30 -3.28 0.59
C THR A 291 -63.75 -2.17 -0.30
N GLY A 292 -62.46 -2.24 -0.63
CA GLY A 292 -61.82 -1.36 -1.61
C GLY A 292 -60.33 -1.09 -1.35
N ILE A 293 -59.89 -1.22 -0.11
CA ILE A 293 -58.50 -1.02 0.28
C ILE A 293 -57.74 -2.34 0.12
N THR A 294 -56.78 -2.38 -0.79
CA THR A 294 -55.88 -3.52 -0.96
C THR A 294 -54.45 -3.03 -1.06
N ALA A 295 -53.46 -3.87 -0.74
CA ALA A 295 -52.06 -3.54 -1.03
C ALA A 295 -51.85 -3.19 -2.51
N ALA A 296 -52.64 -3.78 -3.42
CA ALA A 296 -52.63 -3.49 -4.85
C ALA A 296 -53.15 -2.08 -5.19
N SER A 297 -54.18 -1.58 -4.50
CA SER A 297 -54.74 -0.25 -4.79
C SER A 297 -53.78 0.91 -4.45
N LEU A 298 -52.77 0.66 -3.59
CA LEU A 298 -51.70 1.61 -3.28
C LEU A 298 -50.40 1.33 -4.07
N GLY A 299 -50.40 0.36 -4.99
CA GLY A 299 -49.20 -0.02 -5.74
C GLY A 299 -48.17 -0.83 -4.93
N LEU A 300 -48.56 -1.38 -3.78
CA LEU A 300 -47.73 -2.18 -2.85
C LEU A 300 -47.90 -3.71 -3.02
N ALA A 301 -48.54 -4.18 -4.09
CA ALA A 301 -48.70 -5.62 -4.35
C ALA A 301 -47.37 -6.31 -4.74
N ALA A 302 -47.20 -7.58 -4.37
CA ALA A 302 -45.98 -8.40 -4.50
C ALA A 302 -45.32 -8.48 -5.90
N THR A 303 -45.96 -7.96 -6.96
CA THR A 303 -45.40 -7.85 -8.32
C THR A 303 -44.63 -6.52 -8.54
N ALA A 304 -44.74 -5.54 -7.63
CA ALA A 304 -44.09 -4.24 -7.70
C ALA A 304 -42.64 -4.23 -7.16
N THR A 305 -42.12 -5.38 -6.71
CA THR A 305 -40.69 -5.55 -6.42
C THR A 305 -39.91 -5.73 -7.72
N ALA A 306 -39.98 -4.73 -8.59
CA ALA A 306 -38.99 -4.56 -9.64
C ALA A 306 -37.70 -4.12 -8.94
N THR A 307 -36.83 -5.10 -8.74
CA THR A 307 -35.44 -4.92 -8.36
C THR A 307 -34.76 -4.11 -9.46
N SER A 308 -34.95 -2.80 -9.43
CA SER A 308 -34.31 -1.89 -10.37
C SER A 308 -32.94 -1.67 -9.79
N THR A 309 -31.92 -2.33 -10.36
CA THR A 309 -30.55 -1.85 -10.21
C THR A 309 -30.58 -0.35 -10.48
N ALA A 310 -30.29 0.47 -9.47
CA ALA A 310 -29.77 1.79 -9.78
C ALA A 310 -28.58 1.49 -10.70
N SER A 311 -28.66 1.91 -11.96
CA SER A 311 -27.45 2.11 -12.74
C SER A 311 -26.76 3.26 -12.04
N ALA A 312 -26.04 2.95 -10.95
CA ALA A 312 -24.90 3.75 -10.60
C ALA A 312 -23.93 3.45 -11.73
N ASP A 313 -23.95 4.32 -12.75
CA ASP A 313 -22.99 4.24 -13.83
C ASP A 313 -21.61 4.12 -13.18
N ALA A 314 -20.91 3.04 -13.53
CA ALA A 314 -19.62 2.75 -12.98
C ALA A 314 -18.72 3.99 -13.22
N THR A 315 -18.13 4.54 -12.16
CA THR A 315 -17.43 5.83 -12.21
C THR A 315 -16.11 5.74 -11.45
N SER A 316 -15.10 6.44 -11.95
CA SER A 316 -13.79 6.55 -11.31
C SER A 316 -13.73 7.81 -10.44
N VAL A 317 -12.74 7.92 -9.55
CA VAL A 317 -12.52 9.15 -8.78
C VAL A 317 -12.17 10.32 -9.71
N MET A 318 -11.55 10.04 -10.85
CA MET A 318 -11.16 11.05 -11.84
C MET A 318 -12.33 11.54 -12.71
N ASP A 319 -13.36 10.72 -12.88
CA ASP A 319 -14.54 11.04 -13.72
C ASP A 319 -15.73 11.57 -12.92
N ILE A 320 -15.53 11.90 -11.63
CA ILE A 320 -16.58 12.50 -10.79
C ILE A 320 -16.99 13.86 -11.36
N ASP A 321 -18.26 13.97 -11.78
CA ASP A 321 -18.91 15.21 -12.19
C ASP A 321 -20.20 15.45 -11.38
N ILE A 322 -20.19 16.47 -10.52
CA ILE A 322 -21.34 16.86 -9.71
C ILE A 322 -22.17 18.01 -10.31
N ALA A 323 -21.81 18.54 -11.48
CA ALA A 323 -22.44 19.75 -12.03
C ALA A 323 -23.94 19.57 -12.32
N THR A 324 -24.35 18.37 -12.73
CA THR A 324 -25.76 18.02 -13.00
C THR A 324 -26.29 16.88 -12.11
N ALA A 325 -25.46 16.40 -11.18
CA ALA A 325 -25.73 15.24 -10.35
C ALA A 325 -26.83 15.50 -9.29
N SER A 326 -27.70 14.51 -9.06
CA SER A 326 -28.67 14.53 -7.97
C SER A 326 -27.98 14.34 -6.61
N VAL A 327 -28.67 14.61 -5.50
CA VAL A 327 -28.11 14.36 -4.15
C VAL A 327 -27.80 12.88 -3.94
N THR A 328 -28.57 11.99 -4.58
CA THR A 328 -28.33 10.54 -4.56
C THR A 328 -27.04 10.18 -5.28
N ASP A 329 -26.76 10.81 -6.42
CA ASP A 329 -25.53 10.58 -7.19
C ASP A 329 -24.28 11.09 -6.43
N ILE A 330 -24.39 12.22 -5.75
CA ILE A 330 -23.31 12.76 -4.91
C ILE A 330 -23.00 11.80 -3.74
N LYS A 331 -24.02 11.21 -3.11
CA LYS A 331 -23.83 10.17 -2.09
C LYS A 331 -23.14 8.92 -2.67
N ASN A 332 -23.43 8.57 -3.92
CA ASN A 332 -22.73 7.49 -4.62
C ASN A 332 -21.26 7.83 -4.89
N PHE A 333 -20.94 9.06 -5.32
CA PHE A 333 -19.56 9.51 -5.47
C PHE A 333 -18.78 9.53 -4.15
N ILE A 334 -19.44 9.83 -3.02
CA ILE A 334 -18.81 9.71 -1.70
C ILE A 334 -18.40 8.25 -1.42
N LYS A 335 -19.23 7.26 -1.80
CA LYS A 335 -18.89 5.84 -1.67
C LYS A 335 -17.72 5.43 -2.57
N VAL A 336 -17.64 5.96 -3.79
CA VAL A 336 -16.50 5.76 -4.70
C VAL A 336 -15.21 6.26 -4.06
N VAL A 337 -15.23 7.47 -3.51
CA VAL A 337 -14.07 8.05 -2.82
C VAL A 337 -13.71 7.28 -1.56
N ASP A 338 -14.69 6.77 -0.81
CA ASP A 338 -14.44 5.93 0.38
C ASP A 338 -13.81 4.58 0.04
N GLU A 339 -14.24 3.95 -1.05
CA GLU A 339 -13.62 2.74 -1.57
C GLU A 339 -12.19 3.01 -2.03
N ALA A 340 -11.96 4.12 -2.75
CA ALA A 340 -10.60 4.53 -3.14
C ALA A 340 -9.71 4.80 -1.92
N LEU A 341 -10.22 5.47 -0.87
CA LEU A 341 -9.51 5.67 0.40
C LEU A 341 -9.16 4.33 1.08
N SER A 342 -10.06 3.35 1.04
CA SER A 342 -9.82 2.01 1.59
C SER A 342 -8.71 1.28 0.82
N GLN A 343 -8.72 1.37 -0.51
CA GLN A 343 -7.67 0.80 -1.37
C GLN A 343 -6.33 1.51 -1.17
N VAL A 344 -6.29 2.85 -1.11
CA VAL A 344 -5.07 3.62 -0.79
C VAL A 344 -4.52 3.24 0.58
N THR A 345 -5.38 3.04 1.58
CA THR A 345 -4.97 2.61 2.93
C THR A 345 -4.40 1.18 2.92
N SER A 346 -5.00 0.30 2.12
CA SER A 346 -4.51 -1.07 1.93
C SER A 346 -3.14 -1.09 1.21
N ALA A 347 -2.99 -0.26 0.17
CA ALA A 347 -1.73 -0.04 -0.53
C ALA A 347 -0.64 0.50 0.40
N ALA A 348 -0.95 1.51 1.21
CA ALA A 348 -0.02 2.08 2.19
C ALA A 348 0.40 1.04 3.24
N SER A 349 -0.53 0.19 3.70
CA SER A 349 -0.22 -0.90 4.63
C SER A 349 0.72 -1.95 4.02
N SER A 350 0.50 -2.31 2.74
CA SER A 350 1.38 -3.21 1.99
C SER A 350 2.79 -2.60 1.81
N LEU A 351 2.87 -1.33 1.43
CA LEU A 351 4.14 -0.62 1.32
C LEU A 351 4.89 -0.51 2.64
N GLY A 352 4.18 -0.25 3.74
CA GLY A 352 4.76 -0.26 5.09
C GLY A 352 5.32 -1.63 5.47
N ALA A 353 4.65 -2.73 5.10
CA ALA A 353 5.18 -4.08 5.30
C ALA A 353 6.45 -4.34 4.47
N ILE A 354 6.49 -3.83 3.23
CA ILE A 354 7.67 -3.91 2.36
C ILE A 354 8.82 -3.08 2.92
N GLN A 355 8.57 -1.87 3.41
CA GLN A 355 9.58 -1.01 4.03
C GLN A 355 10.23 -1.70 5.23
N ASN A 356 9.43 -2.23 6.15
CA ASN A 356 9.92 -3.02 7.28
C ASN A 356 10.75 -4.23 6.82
N ARG A 357 10.32 -4.93 5.76
CA ARG A 357 11.06 -6.08 5.21
C ARG A 357 12.41 -5.66 4.61
N VAL A 358 12.47 -4.55 3.89
CA VAL A 358 13.71 -3.99 3.32
C VAL A 358 14.65 -3.54 4.43
N GLU A 359 14.15 -2.90 5.49
CA GLU A 359 14.95 -2.50 6.66
C GLU A 359 15.54 -3.71 7.40
N MET A 360 14.70 -4.72 7.71
CA MET A 360 15.18 -5.97 8.33
C MET A 360 16.23 -6.68 7.48
N GLN A 361 16.06 -6.67 6.15
CA GLN A 361 17.04 -7.26 5.23
C GLN A 361 18.33 -6.45 5.17
N THR A 362 18.26 -5.12 5.21
CA THR A 362 19.43 -4.23 5.25
C THR A 362 20.25 -4.47 6.50
N ASP A 363 19.59 -4.57 7.65
CA ASP A 363 20.22 -4.92 8.93
C ASP A 363 20.87 -6.29 8.91
N PHE A 364 20.20 -7.28 8.31
CA PHE A 364 20.75 -8.62 8.16
C PHE A 364 22.00 -8.62 7.28
N VAL A 365 21.96 -7.95 6.13
CA VAL A 365 23.10 -7.83 5.21
C VAL A 365 24.26 -7.08 5.88
N SER A 366 24.00 -6.00 6.62
CA SER A 366 25.04 -5.28 7.39
C SER A 366 25.72 -6.18 8.41
N LYS A 367 24.94 -6.91 9.23
CA LYS A 367 25.50 -7.85 10.23
C LYS A 367 26.27 -8.99 9.58
N LEU A 368 25.82 -9.47 8.42
CA LEU A 368 26.52 -10.50 7.66
C LEU A 368 27.85 -9.96 7.10
N MET A 369 27.87 -8.74 6.55
CA MET A 369 29.10 -8.08 6.10
C MET A 369 30.12 -7.92 7.24
N ASP A 370 29.66 -7.48 8.42
CA ASP A 370 30.51 -7.34 9.61
C ASP A 370 31.09 -8.69 10.05
N THR A 371 30.25 -9.73 10.12
CA THR A 371 30.67 -11.08 10.48
C THR A 371 31.66 -11.67 9.47
N VAL A 372 31.45 -11.45 8.18
CA VAL A 372 32.37 -11.88 7.12
C VAL A 372 33.69 -11.09 7.21
N SER A 373 33.63 -9.79 7.50
CA SER A 373 34.82 -8.94 7.69
C SER A 373 35.65 -9.41 8.89
N GLU A 374 35.02 -9.67 10.04
CA GLU A 374 35.68 -10.23 11.22
C GLU A 374 36.24 -11.64 10.94
N GLY A 375 35.49 -12.49 10.24
CA GLY A 375 35.95 -13.80 9.78
C GLY A 375 37.20 -13.71 8.90
N VAL A 376 37.23 -12.80 7.92
CA VAL A 376 38.42 -12.52 7.10
C VAL A 376 39.58 -12.02 7.96
N GLY A 377 39.30 -11.11 8.90
CA GLY A 377 40.32 -10.53 9.77
C GLY A 377 40.98 -11.58 10.66
N THR A 378 40.22 -12.49 11.28
CA THR A 378 40.79 -13.59 12.08
C THR A 378 41.67 -14.55 11.26
N LEU A 379 41.38 -14.69 9.96
CA LEU A 379 42.16 -15.55 9.06
C LEU A 379 43.45 -14.88 8.60
N VAL A 380 43.43 -13.57 8.33
CA VAL A 380 44.49 -12.90 7.54
C VAL A 380 45.15 -11.72 8.24
N ASP A 381 44.55 -11.11 9.25
CA ASP A 381 45.13 -9.94 9.93
C ASP A 381 46.28 -10.35 10.84
N ALA A 382 47.25 -9.44 10.99
CA ALA A 382 48.36 -9.59 11.91
C ALA A 382 48.08 -8.84 13.22
N ASP A 383 48.46 -9.44 14.35
CA ASP A 383 48.48 -8.73 15.63
C ASP A 383 49.68 -7.76 15.66
N MET A 384 49.39 -6.47 15.54
CA MET A 384 50.41 -5.41 15.52
C MET A 384 51.21 -5.33 16.82
N THR A 385 50.65 -5.77 17.95
CA THR A 385 51.34 -5.78 19.25
C THR A 385 52.41 -6.86 19.27
N GLU A 386 52.08 -8.06 18.77
CA GLU A 386 53.02 -9.16 18.64
C GLU A 386 54.11 -8.85 17.60
N GLU A 387 53.71 -8.42 16.41
CA GLU A 387 54.66 -8.14 15.32
C GLU A 387 55.59 -6.95 15.66
N SER A 388 55.10 -5.91 16.34
CA SER A 388 55.96 -4.79 16.78
C SER A 388 56.96 -5.20 17.86
N THR A 389 56.58 -6.11 18.76
CA THR A 389 57.47 -6.69 19.77
C THR A 389 58.52 -7.58 19.09
N ARG A 390 58.09 -8.38 18.11
CA ARG A 390 58.95 -9.25 17.30
C ARG A 390 59.94 -8.45 16.46
N LEU A 391 59.52 -7.33 15.86
CA LEU A 391 60.39 -6.43 15.09
C LEU A 391 61.53 -5.90 15.95
N LYS A 392 61.23 -5.41 17.15
CA LYS A 392 62.24 -4.90 18.10
C LYS A 392 63.21 -6.00 18.53
N ALA A 393 62.70 -7.20 18.77
CA ALA A 393 63.53 -8.36 19.09
C ALA A 393 64.48 -8.73 17.93
N LEU A 394 63.96 -8.76 16.70
CA LEU A 394 64.74 -9.06 15.49
C LEU A 394 65.79 -7.99 15.18
N GLN A 395 65.47 -6.71 15.35
CA GLN A 395 66.45 -5.61 15.24
C GLN A 395 67.59 -5.77 16.25
N THR A 396 67.26 -6.14 17.49
CA THR A 396 68.27 -6.40 18.54
C THR A 396 69.12 -7.63 18.19
N GLN A 397 68.50 -8.70 17.69
CA GLN A 397 69.21 -9.91 17.23
C GLN A 397 70.11 -9.63 16.02
N GLN A 398 69.69 -8.77 15.09
CA GLN A 398 70.49 -8.36 13.94
C GLN A 398 71.73 -7.60 14.40
N GLN A 399 71.58 -6.66 15.34
CA GLN A 399 72.70 -5.90 15.91
C GLN A 399 73.72 -6.83 16.61
N LEU A 400 73.23 -7.79 17.42
CA LEU A 400 74.06 -8.81 18.06
C LEU A 400 74.71 -9.76 17.03
N GLY A 401 74.00 -10.12 15.96
CA GLY A 401 74.49 -10.98 14.89
C GLY A 401 75.63 -10.33 14.09
N VAL A 402 75.53 -9.04 13.76
CA VAL A 402 76.61 -8.26 13.12
C VAL A 402 77.82 -8.17 14.05
N GLN A 403 77.60 -7.93 15.35
CA GLN A 403 78.67 -7.88 16.34
C GLN A 403 79.38 -9.23 16.48
N ALA A 404 78.63 -10.33 16.53
CA ALA A 404 79.17 -11.69 16.57
C ALA A 404 79.95 -12.05 15.29
N LEU A 405 79.49 -11.61 14.12
CA LEU A 405 80.20 -11.80 12.85
C LEU A 405 81.53 -11.04 12.82
N SER A 406 81.55 -9.81 13.33
CA SER A 406 82.76 -8.99 13.48
C SER A 406 83.79 -9.65 14.42
N ILE A 407 83.33 -10.20 15.55
CA ILE A 407 84.18 -10.96 16.50
C ILE A 407 84.71 -12.25 15.85
N ALA A 408 83.87 -12.98 15.11
CA ALA A 408 84.30 -14.20 14.42
C ALA A 408 85.35 -13.94 13.34
N ASN A 409 85.21 -12.85 12.56
CA ASN A 409 86.21 -12.47 11.55
C ASN A 409 87.55 -12.04 12.18
N SER A 410 87.52 -11.24 13.26
CA SER A 410 88.76 -10.84 13.96
C SER A 410 89.47 -12.01 14.65
N SER A 411 88.75 -13.04 15.11
CA SER A 411 89.36 -14.27 15.65
C SER A 411 90.08 -15.13 14.59
N SER A 412 89.69 -15.01 13.31
CA SER A 412 90.38 -15.68 12.21
C SER A 412 91.66 -14.95 11.80
N GLU A 413 91.68 -13.62 11.93
CA GLU A 413 92.90 -12.81 11.72
C GLU A 413 93.96 -13.04 12.82
N SER A 414 93.53 -13.26 14.06
CA SER A 414 94.48 -13.59 15.15
C SER A 414 95.18 -14.94 14.92
N LEU A 415 94.49 -15.92 14.32
CA LEU A 415 95.10 -17.19 13.91
C LEU A 415 96.12 -17.03 12.78
N LEU A 416 95.87 -16.14 11.80
CA LEU A 416 96.84 -15.83 10.74
C LEU A 416 98.08 -15.10 11.27
N SER A 417 97.95 -14.33 12.36
CA SER A 417 99.11 -13.71 13.04
C SER A 417 100.05 -14.73 13.69
N LEU A 418 99.57 -15.95 13.95
CA LEU A 418 100.33 -17.03 14.57
C LEU A 418 101.18 -17.83 13.56
N PHE A 419 100.91 -17.65 12.27
CA PHE A 419 101.66 -18.26 11.16
C PHE A 419 102.55 -17.26 10.40
N ARG A 420 102.73 -16.05 10.94
CA ARG A 420 103.63 -15.02 10.41
C ARG A 420 104.90 -14.88 11.23
#